data_AF-A0A257AQM0-F1
#
_entry.id   AF-A0A257AQM0-F1
#
_cell.length_a   1.000
_cell.length_b   1.000
_cell.length_c   1.000
_cell.angle_alpha   90.00
_cell.angle_beta   90.00
_cell.angle_gamma   90.00
#
_symmetry.space_group_name_H-M   'P 1'
#
loop_
_entity.id
_entity.type
_entity.pdbx_description
1 polymer ?
#
loop_
_entity_poly.entity_id
_entity_poly.type
_entity_poly.pdbx_seq_one_letter_code
_entity_poly.pdbx_strand_id
1 'polypeptide(L)'
;MSETRPNIRIVKDVGYKVIMRREDGSPRQVFRCFIKEGDYGKFVAIEQHWVQRMDGEKILESEWARRSYNFSYDRERAVDKWNSIRELLEDALNADLEGEQGQEEVEEVLGVGQSE
;
A
#
# COMPACT_ATOMS: atom_id res chain seq x y z
N MET A 1 -7.29 26.56 19.79
CA MET A 1 -7.98 25.25 19.90
C MET A 1 -6.92 24.22 20.22
N SER A 2 -7.02 23.52 21.35
CA SER A 2 -6.11 22.41 21.65
C SER A 2 -6.51 21.24 20.76
N GLU A 3 -5.76 20.98 19.70
CA GLU A 3 -5.84 19.71 19.00
C GLU A 3 -5.38 18.62 19.97
N THR A 4 -6.32 18.06 20.72
CA THR A 4 -6.06 16.90 21.57
C THR A 4 -5.68 15.77 20.63
N ARG A 5 -4.37 15.48 20.53
CA ARG A 5 -3.88 14.34 19.75
C ARG A 5 -4.58 13.09 20.29
N PRO A 6 -5.24 12.28 19.44
CA PRO A 6 -5.90 11.08 19.90
C PRO A 6 -4.89 10.18 20.61
N ASN A 7 -5.25 9.67 21.79
CA ASN A 7 -4.34 8.90 22.62
C ASN A 7 -4.28 7.46 22.12
N ILE A 8 -3.38 7.20 21.16
CA ILE A 8 -3.24 5.89 20.53
C ILE A 8 -2.11 5.11 21.19
N ARG A 9 -2.42 3.93 21.70
CA ARG A 9 -1.44 2.98 22.25
C ARG A 9 -1.35 1.70 21.42
N ILE A 10 -0.17 1.09 21.39
CA ILE A 10 0.00 -0.25 20.82
C ILE A 10 -0.44 -1.28 21.86
N VAL A 11 -1.41 -2.11 21.50
CA VAL A 11 -1.89 -3.24 22.32
C VAL A 11 -1.08 -4.50 22.02
N LYS A 12 -0.74 -4.73 20.75
CA LYS A 12 0.02 -5.92 20.31
C LYS A 12 0.85 -5.61 19.06
N ASP A 13 2.09 -6.07 19.04
CA ASP A 13 2.88 -6.22 17.81
C ASP A 13 2.60 -7.62 17.22
N VAL A 14 2.07 -7.67 16.01
CA VAL A 14 1.72 -8.91 15.30
C VAL A 14 2.91 -9.44 14.50
N GLY A 15 3.89 -8.59 14.19
CA GLY A 15 5.04 -8.92 13.36
C GLY A 15 5.09 -8.06 12.09
N TYR A 16 5.80 -8.54 11.07
CA TYR A 16 6.06 -7.76 9.87
C TYR A 16 6.15 -8.61 8.59
N LYS A 17 6.07 -7.94 7.43
CA LYS A 17 6.31 -8.50 6.10
C LYS A 17 7.27 -7.61 5.32
N VAL A 18 8.22 -8.22 4.61
CA VAL A 18 9.22 -7.49 3.82
C VAL A 18 8.60 -7.02 2.52
N ILE A 19 8.78 -5.73 2.21
CA ILE A 19 8.32 -5.09 0.97
C ILE A 19 9.51 -4.94 0.02
N MET A 20 10.67 -4.54 0.56
CA MET A 20 11.87 -4.27 -0.21
C MET A 20 13.09 -4.83 0.52
N ARG A 21 14.01 -5.42 -0.23
CA ARG A 21 15.30 -5.91 0.25
C ARG A 21 16.43 -5.02 -0.26
N ARG A 22 17.54 -4.99 0.47
CA ARG A 22 18.83 -4.46 -0.02
C ARG A 22 19.48 -5.49 -0.96
N GLU A 23 20.59 -5.10 -1.58
CA GLU A 23 21.40 -5.97 -2.45
C GLU A 23 21.92 -7.21 -1.72
N ASP A 24 22.26 -7.07 -0.43
CA ASP A 24 22.68 -8.18 0.44
C ASP A 24 21.55 -9.12 0.88
N GLY A 25 20.32 -8.90 0.38
CA GLY A 25 19.13 -9.68 0.72
C GLY A 25 18.45 -9.28 2.04
N SER A 26 19.07 -8.41 2.84
CA SER A 26 18.51 -7.95 4.11
C SER A 26 17.25 -7.09 3.89
N PRO A 27 16.28 -7.09 4.82
CA PRO A 27 15.10 -6.23 4.71
C PRO A 27 15.49 -4.74 4.74
N ARG A 28 15.08 -3.97 3.73
CA ARG A 28 15.21 -2.50 3.67
C ARG A 28 13.94 -1.81 4.15
N GLN A 29 12.79 -2.30 3.68
CA GLN A 29 11.47 -1.73 3.98
C GLN A 29 10.49 -2.84 4.31
N VAL A 30 9.69 -2.64 5.35
CA VAL A 30 8.72 -3.61 5.84
C VAL A 30 7.37 -2.96 6.09
N PHE A 31 6.32 -3.78 6.06
CA PHE A 31 5.06 -3.48 6.73
C PHE A 31 5.10 -4.11 8.12
N ARG A 32 4.96 -3.32 9.17
CA ARG A 32 4.75 -3.78 10.55
C ARG A 32 3.27 -3.74 10.87
N CYS A 33 2.75 -4.81 11.46
CA CYS A 33 1.35 -4.94 11.81
C CYS A 33 1.18 -4.82 13.33
N PHE A 34 0.32 -3.90 13.74
CA PHE A 34 0.02 -3.64 15.14
C PHE A 34 -1.50 -3.72 15.37
N ILE A 35 -1.90 -4.25 16.53
CA ILE A 35 -3.21 -3.94 17.10
C ILE A 35 -3.01 -2.71 17.96
N LYS A 36 -3.74 -1.63 17.66
CA LYS A 36 -3.72 -0.38 18.41
C LYS A 36 -5.09 -0.11 19.02
N GLU A 37 -5.11 0.69 20.06
CA GLU A 37 -6.33 1.15 20.72
C GLU A 37 -6.20 2.66 20.92
N GLY A 38 -7.21 3.39 20.47
CA GLY A 38 -7.35 4.81 20.72
C GLY A 38 -8.75 5.14 21.22
N ASP A 39 -9.10 6.42 21.23
CA ASP A 39 -10.36 6.92 21.78
C ASP A 39 -11.61 6.36 21.07
N TYR A 40 -11.45 5.88 19.82
CA TYR A 40 -12.52 5.28 19.00
C TYR A 40 -12.55 3.74 19.06
N GLY A 41 -11.74 3.13 19.93
CA GLY A 41 -11.65 1.68 20.10
C GLY A 41 -10.43 1.04 19.44
N LYS A 42 -10.46 -0.29 19.32
CA LYS A 42 -9.37 -1.09 18.75
C LYS A 42 -9.40 -1.09 17.23
N PHE A 43 -8.23 -1.11 16.63
CA PHE A 43 -8.04 -1.21 15.19
C PHE A 43 -6.73 -1.91 14.85
N VAL A 44 -6.63 -2.42 13.61
CA VAL A 44 -5.39 -2.99 13.06
C VAL A 44 -4.70 -1.91 12.24
N ALA A 45 -3.43 -1.65 12.55
CA ALA A 45 -2.59 -0.69 11.84
C ALA A 45 -1.44 -1.43 11.15
N ILE A 46 -1.37 -1.33 9.83
CA ILE A 46 -0.24 -1.82 9.03
C ILE A 46 0.60 -0.60 8.63
N GLU A 47 1.75 -0.45 9.26
CA GLU A 47 2.63 0.72 9.12
C GLU A 47 3.84 0.38 8.27
N GLN A 48 4.22 1.29 7.37
CA GLN A 48 5.45 1.15 6.59
C GLN A 48 6.63 1.64 7.43
N HIS A 49 7.70 0.86 7.50
CA HIS A 49 8.92 1.23 8.21
C HIS A 49 10.18 1.01 7.38
N TRP A 50 11.15 1.90 7.55
CA TRP A 50 12.53 1.70 7.13
C TRP A 50 13.27 0.91 8.20
N VAL A 51 13.89 -0.20 7.80
CA VAL A 51 14.66 -1.04 8.73
C VAL A 51 16.04 -0.42 8.92
N GLN A 52 16.35 -0.03 10.14
CA GLN A 52 17.66 0.55 10.48
C GLN A 52 18.63 -0.54 10.93
N ARG A 53 18.16 -1.48 11.76
CA ARG A 53 19.01 -2.55 12.30
C ARG A 53 18.24 -3.85 12.55
N MET A 54 18.89 -4.96 12.21
CA MET A 54 18.41 -6.33 12.42
C MET A 54 19.31 -7.07 13.42
N ASP A 55 18.74 -8.04 14.14
CA ASP A 55 19.44 -9.10 14.86
C ASP A 55 18.82 -10.44 14.49
N GLY A 56 19.52 -11.19 13.64
CA GLY A 56 18.95 -12.34 12.94
C GLY A 56 17.66 -11.98 12.20
N GLU A 57 16.56 -12.61 12.58
CA GLU A 57 15.23 -12.38 12.03
C GLU A 57 14.42 -11.31 12.78
N LYS A 58 14.99 -10.60 13.76
CA LYS A 58 14.29 -9.57 14.52
C LYS A 58 14.72 -8.18 14.08
N ILE A 59 13.74 -7.31 13.87
CA ILE A 59 13.99 -5.87 13.69
C ILE A 59 14.23 -5.28 15.08
N LEU A 60 15.46 -4.87 15.36
CA LEU A 60 15.79 -4.16 16.59
C LEU A 60 15.39 -2.69 16.50
N GLU A 61 15.56 -2.09 15.34
CA GLU A 61 15.34 -0.67 15.13
C GLU A 61 14.77 -0.39 13.75
N SER A 62 13.73 0.45 13.74
CA SER A 62 13.05 0.84 12.51
C SER A 62 12.42 2.21 12.66
N GLU A 63 12.43 2.99 11.59
CA GLU A 63 11.79 4.30 11.54
C GLU A 63 10.48 4.25 10.78
N TRP A 64 9.45 4.91 11.30
CA TRP A 64 8.16 4.99 10.64
C TRP A 64 8.23 5.84 9.36
N ALA A 65 7.86 5.26 8.23
CA ALA A 65 7.91 5.89 6.91
C ALA A 65 6.65 6.73 6.59
N ARG A 66 5.85 7.10 7.61
CA ARG A 66 4.66 7.97 7.51
C ARG A 66 3.51 7.44 6.64
N ARG A 67 3.52 6.15 6.29
CA ARG A 67 2.42 5.48 5.61
C ARG A 67 1.83 4.41 6.51
N SER A 68 0.51 4.36 6.58
CA SER A 68 -0.22 3.36 7.35
C SER A 68 -1.53 3.01 6.67
N TYR A 69 -1.92 1.75 6.74
CA TYR A 69 -3.26 1.28 6.43
C TYR A 69 -3.95 0.85 7.71
N ASN A 70 -5.11 1.45 7.98
CA ASN A 70 -5.87 1.16 9.19
C ASN A 70 -7.14 0.37 8.82
N PHE A 71 -7.37 -0.72 9.54
CA PHE A 71 -8.52 -1.60 9.40
C PHE A 71 -9.28 -1.68 10.72
N SER A 72 -10.58 -1.95 10.62
CA SER A 72 -11.39 -2.27 11.80
C SER A 72 -10.80 -3.46 12.56
N TYR A 73 -11.00 -3.52 13.88
CA TYR A 73 -10.73 -4.74 14.63
C TYR A 73 -11.81 -5.81 14.44
N ASP A 74 -13.00 -5.40 13.97
CA ASP A 74 -14.02 -6.32 13.48
C ASP A 74 -13.55 -7.02 12.20
N ARG A 75 -13.58 -8.36 12.21
CA ARG A 75 -13.00 -9.20 11.15
C ARG A 75 -13.72 -9.02 9.82
N GLU A 76 -15.05 -9.02 9.83
CA GLU A 76 -15.86 -8.95 8.61
C GLU A 76 -15.60 -7.62 7.91
N ARG A 77 -15.73 -6.50 8.66
CA ARG A 77 -15.45 -5.16 8.13
C ARG A 77 -14.01 -4.98 7.63
N ALA A 78 -13.03 -5.60 8.31
CA ALA A 78 -11.64 -5.54 7.89
C ALA A 78 -11.41 -6.25 6.55
N VAL A 79 -12.01 -7.43 6.38
CA VAL A 79 -11.91 -8.24 5.15
C VAL A 79 -12.65 -7.56 4.01
N ASP A 80 -13.86 -7.04 4.24
CA ASP A 80 -14.61 -6.32 3.21
C ASP A 80 -13.85 -5.11 2.69
N LYS A 81 -13.28 -4.30 3.61
CA LYS A 81 -12.42 -3.17 3.24
C LYS A 81 -11.23 -3.62 2.41
N TRP A 82 -10.59 -4.74 2.77
CA TRP A 82 -9.47 -5.29 2.00
C TRP A 82 -9.89 -5.70 0.60
N ASN A 83 -11.04 -6.36 0.45
CA ASN A 83 -11.56 -6.77 -0.85
C ASN A 83 -11.82 -5.57 -1.75
N SER A 84 -12.46 -4.51 -1.25
CA SER A 84 -12.66 -3.28 -2.05
C SER A 84 -11.35 -2.61 -2.45
N ILE A 85 -10.33 -2.60 -1.58
CA ILE A 85 -9.00 -2.07 -1.94
C ILE A 85 -8.36 -2.92 -3.05
N ARG A 86 -8.48 -4.25 -2.96
CA ARG A 86 -7.97 -5.18 -3.96
C ARG A 86 -8.67 -4.98 -5.31
N GLU A 87 -10.00 -4.90 -5.31
CA GLU A 87 -10.80 -4.66 -6.53
C GLU A 87 -10.41 -3.35 -7.21
N LEU A 88 -10.31 -2.24 -6.46
CA LEU A 88 -9.87 -0.96 -7.03
C LEU A 88 -8.44 -1.01 -7.59
N LEU A 89 -7.55 -1.80 -6.97
CA LEU A 89 -6.19 -2.00 -7.48
C LEU A 89 -6.20 -2.81 -8.79
N GLU A 90 -7.01 -3.87 -8.85
CA GLU A 90 -7.18 -4.70 -10.05
C GLU A 90 -7.76 -3.88 -11.20
N ASP A 91 -8.81 -3.11 -10.95
CA ASP A 91 -9.43 -2.23 -11.94
C ASP A 91 -8.44 -1.21 -12.50
N ALA A 92 -7.65 -0.57 -11.63
CA ALA A 92 -6.64 0.41 -12.06
C ALA A 92 -5.55 -0.22 -12.95
N LEU A 93 -5.08 -1.43 -12.62
CA LEU A 93 -4.06 -2.12 -13.40
C LEU A 93 -4.60 -2.66 -14.73
N ASN A 94 -5.87 -3.06 -14.78
CA ASN A 94 -6.52 -3.53 -16.00
C ASN A 94 -6.84 -2.37 -16.96
N ALA A 95 -7.20 -1.20 -16.44
CA ALA A 95 -7.48 -0.01 -17.25
C ALA A 95 -6.26 0.42 -18.11
N ASP A 96 -5.05 0.26 -17.59
CA ASP A 96 -3.82 0.56 -18.33
C ASP A 96 -3.58 -0.43 -19.49
N LEU A 97 -4.01 -1.69 -19.36
CA LEU A 97 -3.85 -2.71 -20.41
C LEU A 97 -4.83 -2.53 -21.58
N GLU A 98 -6.02 -1.97 -21.33
CA GLU A 98 -7.02 -1.70 -22.37
C GLU A 98 -6.67 -0.45 -23.21
N GLY A 99 -5.83 0.45 -22.68
CA GLY A 99 -5.36 1.65 -23.39
C GLY A 99 -4.23 1.40 -24.41
N GLU A 100 -3.46 0.31 -24.26
CA GLU A 100 -2.35 -0.02 -25.16
C GLU A 100 -2.80 -0.71 -26.46
N GLN A 101 -4.01 -1.28 -26.50
CA GLN A 101 -4.57 -1.90 -27.72
C GLN A 101 -5.19 -0.91 -28.72
N GLY A 102 -5.20 0.39 -28.41
CA GLY A 102 -5.80 1.44 -29.24
C GLY A 102 -4.85 2.23 -30.14
N GLN A 103 -3.57 1.83 -30.25
CA GLN A 103 -2.55 2.56 -31.03
C GLN A 103 -1.94 1.73 -32.18
N GLU A 104 -2.68 0.76 -32.73
CA GLU A 104 -2.35 0.18 -34.04
C GLU A 104 -3.42 0.57 -35.06
N GLU A 105 -2.94 1.08 -36.20
CA GLU A 105 -3.63 1.35 -37.47
C GLU A 105 -4.53 2.60 -37.56
N VAL A 106 -3.87 3.75 -37.77
CA VAL A 106 -4.36 4.75 -38.75
C VAL A 106 -3.22 5.11 -39.69
N GLU A 107 -2.72 4.12 -40.43
CA GLU A 107 -1.85 4.34 -41.59
C GLU A 107 -2.74 4.54 -42.83
N GLU A 108 -2.60 5.72 -43.44
CA GLU A 108 -2.95 6.12 -44.81
C GLU A 108 -4.19 5.49 -45.49
N VAL A 109 -5.31 6.23 -45.50
CA VAL A 109 -6.12 6.36 -46.73
C VAL A 109 -6.76 7.75 -46.81
N LEU A 110 -6.13 8.69 -47.52
CA LEU A 110 -6.83 9.67 -48.36
C LEU A 110 -5.94 10.05 -49.54
N GLY A 111 -6.03 9.24 -50.59
CA GLY A 111 -5.55 9.59 -51.90
C GLY A 111 -6.46 10.62 -52.58
N VAL A 112 -5.78 11.50 -53.32
CA VAL A 112 -6.17 12.20 -54.56
C VAL A 112 -7.04 13.45 -54.45
N GLY A 113 -6.39 14.59 -54.75
CA GLY A 113 -6.98 15.59 -55.63
C GLY A 113 -6.58 17.03 -55.32
N GLN A 114 -5.48 17.53 -55.89
CA GLN A 114 -5.39 18.86 -56.52
C GLN A 114 -3.97 19.18 -57.02
N SER A 115 -3.86 19.36 -58.34
CA SER A 115 -2.98 20.32 -59.07
C SER A 115 -2.98 19.89 -60.55
N GLU A 116 -3.85 20.50 -61.36
CA GLU A 116 -3.56 21.53 -62.39
C GLU A 116 -3.31 20.93 -63.77
#